data_AF-A0A0B2VHY9-F1
#
_entry.id   AF-A0A0B2VHY9-F1
#
_cell.length_a   1.000
_cell.length_b   1.000
_cell.length_c   1.000
_cell.angle_alpha   90.00
_cell.angle_beta   90.00
_cell.angle_gamma   90.00
#
_symmetry.space_group_name_H-M   'P 1'
#
loop_
_entity.id
_entity.type
_entity.pdbx_description
1 polymer ?
#
loop_
_entity_poly.entity_id
_entity_poly.type
_entity_poly.pdbx_seq_one_letter_code
_entity_poly.pdbx_strand_id
1 'polypeptide(L)'
;MLSTLILQCACREFVEEQRDRGDVRKWGRERGIDTQRIYEIGQLRRQFRELLEDGGLIEKNVGEDSRERRIKAGDRKRLGEMKRDARFEVKKRKVLKTDTHFDSIMDKEENEHSIMDNVQAMEFYLKNREGGMREVLRSHRLNDASSLVLKMLITAGVYPQYAILDQYNSYKLGNELFAHTRNKPFAVLHPNGCLALLPEALDYDRSDKGLSPYHQLIVFATFMETTKPFLCNSLRIPALMLLIVAKSVHCSEDEHCIVCDDFVQFKFVRAADFFAVAENAASIRRRLATSLARRLEGDTSADRSLCTSIVCFMRSNVEFIMSRRACPDPNIEIGFVMPSGELLHELEDGTDFVPFGFFNDSAQDTKVEEDLQRSKAESANKSIEYFCDHCRKMLSFQSAIDILRHKRSHP
;
A
#
# COMPACT_ATOMS: atom_id res chain seq x y z
N MET A 1 -12.51 5.91 9.37
CA MET A 1 -11.72 6.17 8.14
C MET A 1 -10.41 5.42 8.28
N LEU A 2 -10.31 4.26 7.64
CA LEU A 2 -9.09 3.45 7.69
C LEU A 2 -8.08 4.09 6.74
N SER A 3 -6.85 4.36 7.19
CA SER A 3 -5.78 4.72 6.27
C SER A 3 -5.55 3.58 5.27
N THR A 4 -5.10 3.88 4.05
CA THR A 4 -5.03 2.92 2.94
C THR A 4 -4.30 1.63 3.28
N LEU A 5 -3.24 1.71 4.11
CA LEU A 5 -2.50 0.53 4.60
C LEU A 5 -3.31 -0.30 5.60
N ILE A 6 -4.07 0.34 6.50
CA ILE A 6 -4.95 -0.37 7.43
C ILE A 6 -6.08 -1.06 6.68
N LEU A 7 -6.64 -0.41 5.64
CA LEU A 7 -7.65 -1.04 4.80
C LEU A 7 -7.09 -2.28 4.08
N GLN A 8 -5.83 -2.24 3.66
CA GLN A 8 -5.17 -3.41 3.08
C GLN A 8 -5.02 -4.55 4.12
N CYS A 9 -4.64 -4.24 5.35
CA CYS A 9 -4.59 -5.22 6.44
C CYS A 9 -5.98 -5.81 6.74
N ALA A 10 -7.01 -4.97 6.83
CA ALA A 10 -8.39 -5.41 7.04
C ALA A 10 -8.90 -6.30 5.90
N CYS A 11 -8.59 -5.95 4.64
CA CYS A 11 -8.88 -6.80 3.49
C CYS A 11 -8.17 -8.16 3.57
N ARG A 12 -6.93 -8.20 4.08
CA ARG A 12 -6.17 -9.44 4.26
C ARG A 12 -6.82 -10.33 5.32
N GLU A 13 -7.11 -9.78 6.50
CA GLU A 13 -7.80 -10.51 7.58
C GLU A 13 -9.16 -11.05 7.11
N PHE A 14 -9.93 -10.24 6.39
CA PHE A 14 -11.20 -10.68 5.79
C PHE A 14 -11.03 -11.91 4.89
N VAL A 15 -9.97 -11.98 4.08
CA VAL A 15 -9.69 -13.13 3.21
C VAL A 15 -9.25 -14.35 4.04
N GLU A 16 -8.57 -14.14 5.16
CA GLU A 16 -8.22 -15.22 6.11
C GLU A 16 -9.47 -15.82 6.74
N GLU A 17 -10.40 -15.00 7.22
CA GLU A 17 -11.69 -15.45 7.76
C GLU A 17 -12.52 -16.22 6.72
N GLN A 18 -12.55 -15.74 5.47
CA GLN A 18 -13.22 -16.43 4.37
C GLN A 18 -12.57 -17.78 4.03
N ARG A 19 -11.23 -17.88 4.11
CA ARG A 19 -10.50 -19.14 3.91
C ARG A 19 -10.83 -20.15 5.00
N ASP A 20 -10.85 -19.69 6.25
CA ASP A 20 -11.09 -20.53 7.43
C ASP A 20 -12.59 -20.81 7.65
N ARG A 21 -13.46 -20.26 6.78
CA ARG A 21 -14.92 -20.35 6.83
C ARG A 21 -15.49 -19.83 8.15
N GLY A 22 -14.85 -18.79 8.69
CA GLY A 22 -15.28 -18.08 9.88
C GLY A 22 -16.54 -17.24 9.65
N ASP A 23 -17.12 -16.76 10.75
CA ASP A 23 -18.27 -15.84 10.68
C ASP A 23 -17.78 -14.42 10.39
N VAL A 24 -17.86 -14.06 9.12
CA VAL A 24 -17.44 -12.78 8.58
C VAL A 24 -18.32 -11.62 9.06
N ARG A 25 -19.58 -11.87 9.44
CA ARG A 25 -20.43 -10.84 10.05
C ARG A 25 -19.99 -10.56 11.47
N LYS A 26 -19.69 -11.59 12.25
CA LYS A 26 -19.13 -11.45 13.60
C LYS A 26 -17.81 -10.68 13.56
N TRP A 27 -16.89 -11.06 12.67
CA TRP A 27 -15.64 -10.35 12.45
C TRP A 27 -15.85 -8.86 12.11
N GLY A 28 -16.81 -8.56 11.22
CA GLY A 28 -17.17 -7.19 10.85
C GLY A 28 -17.71 -6.39 12.03
N ARG A 29 -18.62 -6.96 12.82
CA ARG A 29 -19.18 -6.31 14.03
C ARG A 29 -18.12 -6.02 15.09
N GLU A 30 -17.28 -7.00 15.42
CA GLU A 30 -16.22 -6.86 16.43
C GLU A 30 -15.22 -5.74 16.06
N ARG A 31 -14.98 -5.52 14.77
CA ARG A 31 -14.05 -4.50 14.26
C ARG A 31 -14.73 -3.20 13.84
N GLY A 32 -16.06 -3.10 13.93
CA GLY A 32 -16.83 -1.96 13.45
C GLY A 32 -16.72 -1.72 11.94
N ILE A 33 -16.52 -2.79 11.16
CA ILE A 33 -16.39 -2.73 9.70
C ILE A 33 -17.68 -3.23 9.04
N ASP A 34 -18.21 -2.43 8.12
CA ASP A 34 -19.31 -2.85 7.25
C ASP A 34 -18.80 -3.87 6.22
N THR A 35 -19.13 -5.14 6.44
CA THR A 35 -18.75 -6.26 5.57
C THR A 35 -19.17 -6.06 4.12
N GLN A 36 -20.32 -5.40 3.88
CA GLN A 36 -20.78 -5.13 2.52
C GLN A 36 -19.77 -4.26 1.76
N ARG A 37 -19.17 -3.27 2.42
CA ARG A 37 -18.16 -2.38 1.82
C ARG A 37 -16.91 -3.13 1.39
N ILE A 38 -16.52 -4.18 2.12
CA ILE A 38 -15.37 -5.00 1.72
C ILE A 38 -15.66 -5.78 0.44
N TYR A 39 -16.87 -6.33 0.30
CA TYR A 39 -17.28 -6.96 -0.96
C TYR A 39 -17.27 -5.98 -2.13
N GLU A 40 -17.78 -4.75 -1.93
CA GLU A 40 -17.75 -3.69 -2.93
C GLU A 40 -16.30 -3.31 -3.32
N ILE A 41 -15.41 -3.16 -2.34
CA ILE A 41 -13.97 -2.92 -2.57
C ILE A 41 -13.33 -4.08 -3.35
N GLY A 42 -13.65 -5.32 -2.99
CA GLY A 42 -13.20 -6.51 -3.71
C GLY A 42 -13.64 -6.51 -5.18
N GLN A 43 -14.85 -6.03 -5.46
CA GLN A 43 -15.36 -5.87 -6.82
C GLN A 43 -14.66 -4.74 -7.57
N LEU A 44 -14.51 -3.56 -6.96
CA LEU A 44 -13.82 -2.41 -7.58
C LEU A 44 -12.38 -2.75 -7.96
N ARG A 45 -11.67 -3.45 -7.07
CA ARG A 45 -10.28 -3.88 -7.35
C ARG A 45 -10.17 -4.81 -8.54
N ARG A 46 -11.19 -5.65 -8.78
CA ARG A 46 -11.24 -6.50 -9.95
C ARG A 46 -11.48 -5.69 -11.21
N GLN A 47 -12.42 -4.74 -11.17
CA GLN A 47 -12.67 -3.85 -12.30
C GLN A 47 -11.40 -3.06 -12.68
N PHE A 48 -10.68 -2.54 -11.69
CA PHE A 48 -9.39 -1.89 -11.95
C PHE A 48 -8.34 -2.84 -12.52
N ARG A 49 -8.27 -4.09 -12.03
CA ARG A 49 -7.39 -5.10 -12.62
C ARG A 49 -7.73 -5.39 -14.08
N GLU A 50 -9.00 -5.61 -14.40
CA GLU A 50 -9.48 -5.88 -15.76
C GLU A 50 -9.10 -4.73 -16.70
N LEU A 51 -9.27 -3.47 -16.26
CA LEU A 51 -8.84 -2.29 -17.02
C LEU A 51 -7.32 -2.26 -17.26
N LEU A 52 -6.51 -2.64 -16.27
CA LEU A 52 -5.06 -2.70 -16.40
C LEU A 52 -4.59 -3.86 -17.30
N GLU A 53 -5.30 -4.98 -17.28
CA GLU A 53 -5.08 -6.12 -18.17
C GLU A 53 -5.46 -5.81 -19.61
N ASP A 54 -6.57 -5.09 -19.83
CA ASP A 54 -7.00 -4.63 -21.15
C ASP A 54 -6.07 -3.53 -21.69
N GLY A 55 -5.50 -2.70 -20.82
CA GLY A 55 -4.46 -1.73 -21.15
C GLY A 55 -3.07 -2.32 -21.38
N GLY A 56 -2.89 -3.65 -21.25
CA GLY A 56 -1.60 -4.31 -21.45
C GLY A 56 -0.54 -4.00 -20.39
N LEU A 57 -0.92 -3.34 -19.29
CA LEU A 57 -0.01 -2.98 -18.19
C LEU A 57 0.24 -4.15 -17.24
N ILE A 58 -0.69 -5.11 -17.20
CA ILE A 58 -0.61 -6.34 -16.42
C ILE A 58 -0.85 -7.53 -17.34
N GLU A 59 -0.06 -8.59 -17.18
CA GLU A 59 -0.26 -9.85 -17.89
C GLU A 59 -1.59 -10.49 -17.50
N LYS A 60 -2.41 -10.87 -18.50
CA LYS A 60 -3.63 -11.66 -18.26
C LYS A 60 -3.25 -13.03 -17.72
N ASN A 61 -3.89 -13.46 -16.64
CA ASN A 61 -3.79 -14.83 -16.14
C ASN A 61 -4.56 -15.78 -17.09
N VAL A 62 -3.91 -16.25 -18.16
CA VAL A 62 -4.54 -17.11 -19.20
C VAL A 62 -4.63 -18.60 -18.79
N GLY A 63 -4.32 -18.93 -17.54
CA GLY A 63 -4.20 -20.31 -17.06
C GLY A 63 -5.51 -21.04 -16.72
N GLU A 64 -6.59 -20.90 -17.50
CA GLU A 64 -7.84 -21.63 -17.22
C GLU A 64 -7.91 -23.00 -17.91
N ASP A 65 -7.71 -24.06 -17.12
CA ASP A 65 -7.81 -25.44 -17.58
C ASP A 65 -9.26 -25.82 -17.97
N SER A 66 -9.41 -26.66 -18.98
CA SER A 66 -10.71 -27.09 -19.56
C SER A 66 -11.65 -27.73 -18.53
N ARG A 67 -11.09 -28.39 -17.53
CA ARG A 67 -11.80 -28.99 -16.39
C ARG A 67 -12.37 -27.93 -15.44
N GLU A 68 -11.65 -26.83 -15.23
CA GLU A 68 -12.10 -25.73 -14.38
C GLU A 68 -13.28 -24.98 -15.00
N ARG A 69 -13.27 -24.82 -16.33
CA ARG A 69 -14.40 -24.21 -17.07
C ARG A 69 -15.71 -24.97 -16.85
N ARG A 70 -15.67 -26.31 -16.84
CA ARG A 70 -16.87 -27.14 -16.62
C ARG A 70 -17.40 -27.03 -15.19
N ILE A 71 -16.50 -27.01 -14.19
CA ILE A 71 -16.87 -26.85 -12.78
C ILE A 71 -17.49 -25.45 -12.55
N LYS A 72 -16.91 -24.40 -13.16
CA LYS A 72 -17.45 -23.03 -13.09
C LYS A 72 -18.86 -22.91 -13.64
N ALA A 73 -19.21 -23.65 -14.69
CA ALA A 73 -20.56 -23.64 -15.25
C ALA A 73 -21.60 -24.22 -14.27
N GLY A 74 -21.26 -25.31 -13.56
CA GLY A 74 -22.11 -25.90 -12.53
C GLY A 74 -22.28 -24.99 -11.31
N ASP A 75 -21.18 -24.44 -10.81
CA ASP A 75 -21.17 -23.51 -9.67
C ASP A 75 -21.96 -22.22 -9.98
N ARG A 76 -21.82 -21.69 -11.19
CA ARG A 76 -22.54 -20.50 -11.67
C ARG A 76 -24.04 -20.75 -11.80
N LYS A 77 -24.45 -21.98 -12.15
CA LYS A 77 -25.87 -22.37 -12.16
C LYS A 77 -26.45 -22.40 -10.75
N ARG A 78 -25.74 -23.02 -9.79
CA ARG A 78 -26.12 -23.06 -8.37
C ARG A 78 -26.21 -21.65 -7.77
N LEU A 79 -25.27 -20.78 -8.11
CA LEU A 79 -25.32 -19.37 -7.72
C LEU A 79 -26.53 -18.64 -8.33
N GLY A 80 -26.86 -18.92 -9.59
CA GLY A 80 -28.04 -18.36 -10.26
C GLY A 80 -29.37 -18.84 -9.66
N GLU A 81 -29.41 -20.04 -9.11
CA GLU A 81 -30.52 -20.59 -8.32
C GLU A 81 -30.63 -19.84 -6.98
N MET A 82 -29.54 -19.78 -6.20
CA MET A 82 -29.54 -19.03 -4.93
C MET A 82 -29.90 -17.55 -5.10
N LYS A 83 -29.49 -16.91 -6.20
CA LYS A 83 -29.90 -15.53 -6.55
C LYS A 83 -31.39 -15.41 -6.87
N ARG A 84 -31.99 -16.43 -7.48
CA ARG A 84 -33.43 -16.45 -7.73
C ARG A 84 -34.15 -16.57 -6.39
N ASP A 85 -33.74 -17.51 -5.55
CA ASP A 85 -34.34 -17.74 -4.24
C ASP A 85 -34.25 -16.50 -3.34
N ALA A 86 -33.08 -15.83 -3.32
CA ALA A 86 -32.88 -14.59 -2.58
C ALA A 86 -33.73 -13.41 -3.12
N ARG A 87 -34.11 -13.40 -4.40
CA ARG A 87 -35.01 -12.38 -4.97
C ARG A 87 -36.47 -12.62 -4.61
N PHE A 88 -36.86 -13.88 -4.45
CA PHE A 88 -38.21 -14.27 -4.02
C PHE A 88 -38.39 -14.20 -2.50
N GLU A 89 -37.31 -13.99 -1.75
CA GLU A 89 -37.39 -13.73 -0.32
C GLU A 89 -38.02 -12.36 -0.07
N VAL A 90 -39.24 -12.36 0.46
CA VAL A 90 -39.95 -11.13 0.84
C VAL A 90 -39.17 -10.47 1.98
N LYS A 91 -38.62 -9.27 1.74
CA LYS A 91 -37.97 -8.47 2.79
C LYS A 91 -38.95 -8.28 3.95
N LYS A 92 -38.76 -9.00 5.05
CA LYS A 92 -39.52 -8.76 6.28
C LYS A 92 -39.30 -7.31 6.67
N ARG A 93 -40.40 -6.55 6.84
CA ARG A 93 -40.34 -5.17 7.31
C ARG A 93 -39.74 -5.19 8.72
N LYS A 94 -38.51 -4.69 8.86
CA LYS A 94 -37.88 -4.54 10.17
C LYS A 94 -38.65 -3.46 10.94
N VAL A 95 -39.40 -3.89 11.95
CA VAL A 95 -40.11 -3.00 12.88
C VAL A 95 -39.29 -2.94 14.15
N LEU A 96 -38.82 -1.74 14.50
CA LEU A 96 -38.10 -1.50 15.74
C LEU A 96 -39.08 -1.71 16.90
N LYS A 97 -38.84 -2.74 17.72
CA LYS A 97 -39.63 -3.00 18.92
C LYS A 97 -39.07 -2.14 20.05
N THR A 98 -39.94 -1.37 20.70
CA THR A 98 -39.58 -0.42 21.78
C THR A 98 -39.05 -1.10 23.03
N ASP A 99 -39.35 -2.40 23.23
CA ASP A 99 -39.11 -3.11 24.49
C ASP A 99 -37.88 -4.03 24.45
N THR A 100 -37.08 -3.99 23.39
CA THR A 100 -35.85 -4.78 23.27
C THR A 100 -34.63 -3.89 23.51
N HIS A 101 -33.87 -4.20 24.57
CA HIS A 101 -32.58 -3.58 24.83
C HIS A 101 -31.64 -3.76 23.63
N PHE A 102 -30.82 -2.76 23.33
CA PHE A 102 -29.96 -2.72 22.14
C PHE A 102 -29.12 -4.00 22.01
N ASP A 103 -28.52 -4.47 23.11
CA ASP A 103 -27.72 -5.70 23.13
C ASP A 103 -28.54 -6.96 22.78
N SER A 104 -29.79 -7.04 23.21
CA SER A 104 -30.67 -8.19 22.90
C SER A 104 -31.21 -8.18 21.46
N ILE A 105 -31.16 -7.04 20.76
CA ILE A 105 -31.43 -6.95 19.32
C ILE A 105 -30.22 -7.46 18.54
N MET A 106 -29.01 -7.06 18.97
CA MET A 106 -27.76 -7.46 18.33
C MET A 106 -27.53 -8.98 18.40
N ASP A 107 -27.80 -9.60 19.54
CA ASP A 107 -27.72 -11.07 19.72
C ASP A 107 -28.75 -11.85 18.87
N LYS A 108 -29.89 -11.22 18.53
CA LYS A 108 -30.90 -11.85 17.65
C LYS A 108 -30.53 -11.74 16.17
N GLU A 109 -29.83 -10.68 15.77
CA GLU A 109 -29.28 -10.55 14.41
C GLU A 109 -28.11 -11.52 14.14
N GLU A 110 -27.47 -12.07 15.18
CA GLU A 110 -26.47 -13.15 15.05
C GLU A 110 -27.04 -14.43 14.43
N ASN A 111 -28.27 -14.80 14.78
CA ASN A 111 -28.89 -16.03 14.31
C ASN A 111 -29.66 -15.86 12.97
N GLU A 112 -29.90 -14.64 12.51
CA GLU A 112 -30.61 -14.37 11.25
C GLU A 112 -29.62 -14.17 10.09
N HIS A 113 -29.04 -15.28 9.62
CA HIS A 113 -28.28 -15.31 8.37
C HIS A 113 -29.21 -15.01 7.19
N SER A 114 -29.06 -13.85 6.55
CA SER A 114 -29.81 -13.54 5.33
C SER A 114 -29.31 -14.41 4.17
N ILE A 115 -30.23 -14.88 3.33
CA ILE A 115 -29.88 -15.62 2.11
C ILE A 115 -28.98 -14.77 1.19
N MET A 116 -29.15 -13.43 1.22
CA MET A 116 -28.30 -12.51 0.46
C MET A 116 -26.83 -12.54 0.87
N ASP A 117 -26.53 -12.68 2.16
CA ASP A 117 -25.16 -12.75 2.65
C ASP A 117 -24.50 -14.08 2.29
N ASN A 118 -25.27 -15.17 2.36
CA ASN A 118 -24.84 -16.47 1.86
C ASN A 118 -24.56 -16.42 0.35
N VAL A 119 -25.36 -15.67 -0.42
CA VAL A 119 -25.12 -15.41 -1.84
C VAL A 119 -23.81 -14.64 -2.03
N GLN A 120 -23.58 -13.54 -1.30
CA GLN A 120 -22.36 -12.73 -1.44
C GLN A 120 -21.09 -13.49 -1.04
N ALA A 121 -21.12 -14.22 0.08
CA ALA A 121 -20.01 -15.07 0.51
C ALA A 121 -19.74 -16.18 -0.51
N MET A 122 -20.78 -16.84 -1.03
CA MET A 122 -20.65 -17.85 -2.07
C MET A 122 -20.15 -17.25 -3.39
N GLU A 123 -20.61 -16.07 -3.79
CA GLU A 123 -20.08 -15.34 -4.95
C GLU A 123 -18.60 -15.07 -4.81
N PHE A 124 -18.18 -14.54 -3.67
CA PHE A 124 -16.80 -14.23 -3.38
C PHE A 124 -15.93 -15.51 -3.41
N TYR A 125 -16.38 -16.57 -2.75
CA TYR A 125 -15.68 -17.86 -2.73
C TYR A 125 -15.57 -18.49 -4.12
N LEU A 126 -16.66 -18.52 -4.88
CA LEU A 126 -16.67 -19.07 -6.25
C LEU A 126 -15.78 -18.27 -7.20
N LYS A 127 -15.74 -16.94 -7.01
CA LYS A 127 -14.96 -16.04 -7.85
C LYS A 127 -13.47 -16.03 -7.48
N ASN A 128 -13.11 -16.20 -6.21
CA ASN A 128 -11.71 -16.12 -5.76
C ASN A 128 -11.05 -17.48 -5.57
N ARG A 129 -11.79 -18.58 -5.33
CA ARG A 129 -11.30 -19.96 -5.07
C ARG A 129 -10.13 -20.03 -4.08
N GLU A 130 -9.71 -21.23 -3.69
CA GLU A 130 -8.57 -21.37 -2.77
C GLU A 130 -7.26 -20.84 -3.39
N GLY A 131 -7.08 -20.99 -4.71
CA GLY A 131 -5.90 -20.49 -5.44
C GLY A 131 -5.83 -18.95 -5.49
N GLY A 132 -6.91 -18.29 -5.90
CA GLY A 132 -6.96 -16.83 -5.95
C GLY A 132 -7.02 -16.20 -4.56
N MET A 133 -7.64 -16.85 -3.57
CA MET A 133 -7.54 -16.41 -2.16
C MET A 133 -6.09 -16.45 -1.65
N ARG A 134 -5.32 -17.50 -1.97
CA ARG A 134 -3.88 -17.55 -1.65
C ARG A 134 -3.09 -16.45 -2.35
N GLU A 135 -3.39 -16.17 -3.62
CA GLU A 135 -2.74 -15.07 -4.36
C GLU A 135 -3.06 -13.70 -3.75
N VAL A 136 -4.31 -13.48 -3.35
CA VAL A 136 -4.73 -12.28 -2.62
C VAL A 136 -3.97 -12.19 -1.30
N LEU A 137 -3.95 -13.24 -0.46
CA LEU A 137 -3.20 -13.22 0.80
C LEU A 137 -1.70 -12.92 0.59
N ARG A 138 -1.10 -13.47 -0.47
CA ARG A 138 0.30 -13.21 -0.84
C ARG A 138 0.53 -11.76 -1.25
N SER A 139 -0.31 -11.23 -2.14
CA SER A 139 -0.21 -9.84 -2.61
C SER A 139 -0.46 -8.80 -1.51
N HIS A 140 -1.18 -9.16 -0.45
CA HIS A 140 -1.50 -8.24 0.65
C HIS A 140 -0.49 -8.28 1.79
N ARG A 141 0.49 -9.18 1.76
CA ARG A 141 1.56 -9.21 2.75
C ARG A 141 2.55 -8.08 2.47
N LEU A 142 2.41 -6.99 3.22
CA LEU A 142 3.30 -5.86 3.15
C LEU A 142 4.57 -6.16 3.93
N ASN A 143 5.72 -6.19 3.24
CA ASN A 143 7.00 -6.03 3.89
C ASN A 143 7.31 -4.53 4.04
N ASP A 144 8.26 -4.15 4.89
CA ASP A 144 8.62 -2.75 5.13
C ASP A 144 9.00 -2.04 3.80
N ALA A 145 9.86 -2.68 3.00
CA ALA A 145 10.24 -2.19 1.67
C ALA A 145 9.04 -2.02 0.72
N SER A 146 8.15 -3.01 0.64
CA SER A 146 6.93 -2.93 -0.18
C SER A 146 5.97 -1.85 0.32
N SER A 147 5.92 -1.61 1.63
CA SER A 147 5.11 -0.56 2.24
C SER A 147 5.62 0.84 1.86
N LEU A 148 6.94 1.02 1.73
CA LEU A 148 7.54 2.28 1.29
C LEU A 148 7.24 2.57 -0.18
N VAL A 149 7.34 1.56 -1.05
CA VAL A 149 6.95 1.69 -2.46
C VAL A 149 5.46 2.03 -2.57
N LEU A 150 4.60 1.35 -1.81
CA LEU A 150 3.17 1.64 -1.80
C LEU A 150 2.86 3.04 -1.28
N LYS A 151 3.57 3.51 -0.23
CA LYS A 151 3.48 4.90 0.25
C LYS A 151 3.87 5.89 -0.84
N MET A 152 4.91 5.61 -1.63
CA MET A 152 5.31 6.43 -2.78
C MET A 152 4.19 6.50 -3.82
N LEU A 153 3.63 5.35 -4.22
CA LEU A 153 2.53 5.31 -5.20
C LEU A 153 1.28 6.05 -4.71
N ILE A 154 0.92 5.90 -3.44
CA ILE A 154 -0.21 6.63 -2.84
C ILE A 154 0.08 8.13 -2.84
N THR A 155 1.30 8.52 -2.46
CA THR A 155 1.73 9.92 -2.46
C THR A 155 1.65 10.51 -3.86
N ALA A 156 2.12 9.79 -4.88
CA ALA A 156 2.00 10.20 -6.28
C ALA A 156 0.54 10.36 -6.73
N GLY A 157 -0.37 9.51 -6.25
CA GLY A 157 -1.78 9.57 -6.60
C GLY A 157 -2.56 10.72 -5.96
N VAL A 158 -2.17 11.18 -4.76
CA VAL A 158 -2.88 12.25 -4.03
C VAL A 158 -2.13 13.58 -3.99
N TYR A 159 -0.88 13.61 -4.42
CA TYR A 159 -0.10 14.83 -4.58
C TYR A 159 -0.88 15.85 -5.45
N PRO A 160 -0.95 17.15 -5.07
CA PRO A 160 -0.15 17.87 -4.08
C PRO A 160 -0.75 17.92 -2.66
N GLN A 161 -1.58 16.95 -2.25
CA GLN A 161 -2.19 16.93 -0.92
C GLN A 161 -1.23 16.38 0.16
N TYR A 162 -0.40 17.24 0.70
CA TYR A 162 0.47 16.92 1.84
C TYR A 162 0.58 18.07 2.84
N ALA A 163 1.07 17.74 4.04
CA ALA A 163 1.17 18.65 5.17
C ALA A 163 2.43 18.37 5.99
N ILE A 164 2.99 19.44 6.55
CA ILE A 164 4.08 19.38 7.54
C ILE A 164 3.45 19.46 8.94
N LEU A 165 3.84 18.57 9.85
CA LEU A 165 3.41 18.66 11.25
C LEU A 165 4.02 19.89 11.94
N ASP A 166 3.23 20.56 12.77
CA ASP A 166 3.72 21.67 13.58
C ASP A 166 4.84 21.20 14.55
N GLN A 167 5.88 22.01 14.66
CA GLN A 167 7.04 21.74 15.51
C GLN A 167 6.73 21.81 17.01
N TYR A 168 5.66 22.52 17.39
CA TYR A 168 5.21 22.69 18.78
C TYR A 168 4.11 21.69 19.16
N ASN A 169 3.83 20.69 18.31
CA ASN A 169 2.88 19.64 18.64
C ASN A 169 3.33 18.84 19.87
N SER A 170 2.37 18.53 20.76
CA SER A 170 2.58 17.60 21.85
C SER A 170 1.90 16.27 21.51
N TYR A 171 2.71 15.22 21.32
CA TYR A 171 2.27 13.90 20.89
C TYR A 171 1.67 13.06 22.02
N LYS A 172 0.67 13.59 22.72
CA LYS A 172 -0.08 12.89 23.77
C LYS A 172 -1.52 12.64 23.33
N LEU A 173 -2.09 11.52 23.76
CA LEU A 173 -3.47 11.18 23.44
C LEU A 173 -4.43 12.27 23.97
N GLY A 174 -5.33 12.72 23.10
CA GLY A 174 -6.31 13.78 23.40
C GLY A 174 -5.88 15.19 23.01
N ASN A 175 -4.60 15.41 22.68
CA ASN A 175 -4.14 16.68 22.13
C ASN A 175 -4.47 16.79 20.64
N GLU A 176 -4.82 17.99 20.20
CA GLU A 176 -4.95 18.29 18.78
C GLU A 176 -3.55 18.37 18.14
N LEU A 177 -3.34 17.62 17.06
CA LEU A 177 -2.13 17.69 16.27
C LEU A 177 -2.34 18.63 15.08
N PHE A 178 -1.60 19.74 15.08
CA PHE A 178 -1.63 20.72 14.01
C PHE A 178 -0.68 20.34 12.88
N ALA A 179 -1.13 20.61 11.66
CA ALA A 179 -0.40 20.39 10.43
C ALA A 179 -0.61 21.59 9.51
N HIS A 180 0.43 21.95 8.77
CA HIS A 180 0.42 23.04 7.81
C HIS A 180 0.38 22.46 6.41
N THR A 181 -0.59 22.89 5.61
CA THR A 181 -0.60 22.61 4.17
C THR A 181 -0.15 23.86 3.42
N ARG A 182 0.21 23.70 2.14
CA ARG A 182 0.61 24.83 1.27
C ARG A 182 -0.44 25.95 1.24
N ASN A 183 -1.72 25.58 1.16
CA ASN A 183 -2.81 26.55 1.00
C ASN A 183 -3.48 26.95 2.32
N LYS A 184 -3.40 26.10 3.35
CA LYS A 184 -4.10 26.31 4.62
C LYS A 184 -3.22 25.88 5.80
N PRO A 185 -2.74 26.83 6.61
CA PRO A 185 -2.00 26.51 7.83
C PRO A 185 -2.95 26.03 8.94
N PHE A 186 -2.39 25.43 9.99
CA PHE A 186 -3.12 25.00 11.20
C PHE A 186 -4.32 24.06 10.95
N ALA A 187 -4.22 23.17 9.96
CA ALA A 187 -5.12 22.04 9.81
C ALA A 187 -4.90 21.02 10.94
N VAL A 188 -5.94 20.26 11.30
CA VAL A 188 -5.88 19.27 12.39
C VAL A 188 -6.06 17.87 11.81
N LEU A 189 -5.36 16.88 12.34
CA LEU A 189 -5.65 15.49 11.98
C LEU A 189 -7.07 15.12 12.44
N HIS A 190 -7.86 14.52 11.56
CA HIS A 190 -9.22 14.13 11.91
C HIS A 190 -9.22 13.17 13.12
N PRO A 191 -10.07 13.38 14.15
CA PRO A 191 -10.02 12.62 15.41
C PRO A 191 -10.22 11.11 15.22
N ASN A 192 -11.08 10.71 14.27
CA ASN A 192 -11.28 9.29 13.92
C ASN A 192 -10.19 8.72 12.99
N GLY A 193 -9.11 9.47 12.75
CA GLY A 193 -7.96 9.03 11.97
C GLY A 193 -6.97 8.26 12.84
N CYS A 194 -6.34 7.22 12.29
CA CYS A 194 -5.41 6.37 13.05
C CYS A 194 -4.24 7.16 13.66
N LEU A 195 -3.74 8.18 12.95
CA LEU A 195 -2.62 9.00 13.41
C LEU A 195 -3.01 9.98 14.52
N ALA A 196 -4.28 10.37 14.61
CA ALA A 196 -4.78 11.17 15.71
C ALA A 196 -5.00 10.32 16.97
N LEU A 197 -5.39 9.05 16.79
CA LEU A 197 -5.56 8.09 17.89
C LEU A 197 -4.23 7.53 18.42
N LEU A 198 -3.17 7.59 17.62
CA LEU A 198 -1.81 7.12 17.97
C LEU A 198 -0.80 8.25 17.70
N PRO A 199 -0.85 9.37 18.45
CA PRO A 199 0.02 10.51 18.22
C PRO A 199 1.50 10.17 18.45
N GLU A 200 1.80 9.24 19.36
CA GLU A 200 3.15 8.75 19.65
C GLU A 200 3.84 8.16 18.40
N ALA A 201 3.09 7.60 17.45
CA ALA A 201 3.64 7.06 16.21
C ALA A 201 4.16 8.14 15.24
N LEU A 202 3.85 9.41 15.51
CA LEU A 202 4.35 10.58 14.79
C LEU A 202 5.48 11.29 15.54
N ASP A 203 5.77 10.89 16.76
CA ASP A 203 6.92 11.39 17.50
C ASP A 203 8.19 10.71 16.98
N TYR A 204 9.25 11.48 16.81
CA TYR A 204 10.51 10.98 16.28
C TYR A 204 11.67 11.79 16.84
N ASP A 205 12.82 11.14 16.97
CA ASP A 205 14.00 11.72 17.60
C ASP A 205 14.54 12.88 16.76
N ARG A 206 14.68 14.05 17.40
CA ARG A 206 15.24 15.28 16.82
C ARG A 206 16.29 15.83 17.75
N SER A 207 17.38 16.35 17.18
CA SER A 207 18.36 17.11 17.97
C SER A 207 17.78 18.46 18.41
N ASP A 208 18.43 19.13 19.37
CA ASP A 208 18.06 20.48 19.81
C ASP A 208 18.03 21.51 18.66
N LYS A 209 18.78 21.25 17.59
CA LYS A 209 18.85 22.08 16.39
C LYS A 209 17.83 21.67 15.32
N GLY A 210 16.97 20.71 15.62
CA GLY A 210 15.96 20.19 14.71
C GLY A 210 16.50 19.27 13.61
N LEU A 211 17.70 18.70 13.78
CA LEU A 211 18.23 17.71 12.85
C LEU A 211 17.61 16.34 13.14
N SER A 212 17.17 15.65 12.09
CA SER A 212 16.77 14.25 12.17
C SER A 212 16.83 13.58 10.80
N PRO A 213 17.21 12.29 10.71
CA PRO A 213 17.01 11.49 9.49
C PRO A 213 15.56 11.02 9.35
N TYR A 214 14.76 11.09 10.41
CA TYR A 214 13.42 10.52 10.49
C TYR A 214 12.31 11.55 10.29
N HIS A 215 12.61 12.72 9.70
CA HIS A 215 11.58 13.70 9.39
C HIS A 215 10.46 13.08 8.54
N GLN A 216 9.21 13.40 8.91
CA GLN A 216 8.01 12.80 8.31
C GLN A 216 7.07 13.90 7.80
N LEU A 217 6.39 13.61 6.70
CA LEU A 217 5.27 14.38 6.18
C LEU A 217 3.97 13.60 6.32
N ILE A 218 2.86 14.33 6.35
CA ILE A 218 1.52 13.74 6.31
C ILE A 218 0.91 13.97 4.94
N VAL A 219 0.61 12.88 4.26
CA VAL A 219 -0.19 12.89 3.05
C VAL A 219 -1.64 12.62 3.42
N PHE A 220 -2.60 13.24 2.75
CA PHE A 220 -4.01 13.03 3.01
C PHE A 220 -4.78 12.93 1.69
N ALA A 221 -5.91 12.23 1.68
CA ALA A 221 -6.72 12.04 0.47
C ALA A 221 -7.89 13.04 0.36
N THR A 222 -8.34 13.57 1.48
CA THR A 222 -9.51 14.43 1.55
C THR A 222 -9.33 15.50 2.62
N PHE A 223 -9.83 16.68 2.33
CA PHE A 223 -9.81 17.84 3.22
C PHE A 223 -11.25 18.18 3.61
N MET A 224 -11.54 18.28 4.90
CA MET A 224 -12.90 18.56 5.39
C MET A 224 -12.89 19.84 6.22
N GLU A 225 -13.71 20.81 5.84
CA GLU A 225 -13.87 22.05 6.58
C GLU A 225 -15.20 22.07 7.31
N THR A 226 -15.13 22.17 8.64
CA THR A 226 -16.32 22.33 9.50
C THR A 226 -16.11 23.55 10.40
N THR A 227 -15.91 23.35 11.71
CA THR A 227 -15.45 24.39 12.63
C THR A 227 -13.95 24.62 12.51
N LYS A 228 -13.19 23.56 12.21
CA LYS A 228 -11.76 23.57 11.93
C LYS A 228 -11.48 22.78 10.64
N PRO A 229 -10.39 23.10 9.93
CA PRO A 229 -9.92 22.30 8.81
C PRO A 229 -9.36 20.95 9.29
N PHE A 230 -9.91 19.84 8.81
CA PHE A 230 -9.48 18.49 9.13
C PHE A 230 -8.83 17.79 7.94
N LEU A 231 -7.67 17.16 8.20
CA LEU A 231 -7.02 16.23 7.29
C LEU A 231 -7.62 14.84 7.49
N CYS A 232 -8.20 14.29 6.43
CA CYS A 232 -8.90 13.01 6.45
C CYS A 232 -8.16 11.96 5.61
N ASN A 233 -8.18 10.70 6.06
CA ASN A 233 -7.46 9.59 5.43
C ASN A 233 -5.95 9.86 5.31
N SER A 234 -5.34 10.16 6.44
CA SER A 234 -3.93 10.56 6.51
C SER A 234 -2.97 9.36 6.53
N LEU A 235 -1.81 9.54 5.91
CA LEU A 235 -0.72 8.59 5.83
C LEU A 235 0.60 9.30 6.14
N ARG A 236 1.41 8.73 7.04
CA ARG A 236 2.76 9.22 7.31
C ARG A 236 3.75 8.69 6.28
N ILE A 237 4.58 9.58 5.74
CA ILE A 237 5.63 9.26 4.77
C ILE A 237 6.97 9.87 5.22
N PRO A 238 8.12 9.27 4.90
CA PRO A 238 9.40 9.93 5.14
C PRO A 238 9.52 11.16 4.23
N ALA A 239 10.06 12.26 4.76
CA ALA A 239 9.96 13.56 4.12
C ALA A 239 10.69 13.64 2.76
N LEU A 240 11.82 12.94 2.61
CA LEU A 240 12.57 12.89 1.35
C LEU A 240 11.77 12.28 0.18
N MET A 241 10.69 11.53 0.44
CA MET A 241 9.80 11.01 -0.60
C MET A 241 9.23 12.11 -1.48
N LEU A 242 9.07 13.32 -0.91
CA LEU A 242 8.54 14.47 -1.63
C LEU A 242 9.43 14.84 -2.83
N LEU A 243 10.75 14.65 -2.75
CA LEU A 243 11.69 14.98 -3.83
C LEU A 243 11.43 14.17 -5.10
N ILE A 244 10.94 12.93 -4.96
CA ILE A 244 10.61 12.05 -6.08
C ILE A 244 9.30 12.47 -6.76
N VAL A 245 8.32 12.92 -5.98
CA VAL A 245 6.93 13.13 -6.44
C VAL A 245 6.60 14.59 -6.74
N ALA A 246 7.31 15.55 -6.13
CA ALA A 246 7.01 16.97 -6.26
C ALA A 246 7.18 17.49 -7.68
N LYS A 247 6.28 18.39 -8.10
CA LYS A 247 6.33 19.05 -9.40
C LYS A 247 7.44 20.07 -9.48
N SER A 248 7.69 20.80 -8.40
CA SER A 248 8.77 21.79 -8.31
C SER A 248 9.75 21.38 -7.23
N VAL A 249 11.02 21.26 -7.60
CA VAL A 249 12.15 21.02 -6.70
C VAL A 249 13.26 21.98 -7.09
N HIS A 250 13.67 22.86 -6.19
CA HIS A 250 14.75 23.82 -6.40
C HIS A 250 15.89 23.52 -5.45
N CYS A 251 17.05 23.17 -6.00
CA CYS A 251 18.28 22.99 -5.23
C CYS A 251 19.07 24.30 -5.21
N SER A 252 19.39 24.83 -4.03
CA SER A 252 20.29 25.97 -3.84
C SER A 252 21.62 25.50 -3.29
N GLU A 253 22.69 25.69 -4.08
CA GLU A 253 24.04 25.31 -3.70
C GLU A 253 24.56 26.17 -2.53
N ASP A 254 24.34 27.48 -2.56
CA ASP A 254 24.86 28.44 -1.57
C ASP A 254 24.37 28.15 -0.14
N GLU A 255 23.10 27.76 -0.01
CA GLU A 255 22.47 27.48 1.30
C GLU A 255 22.47 26.00 1.67
N HIS A 256 22.98 25.13 0.78
CA HIS A 256 22.85 23.67 0.86
C HIS A 256 21.42 23.25 1.20
N CYS A 257 20.45 23.82 0.48
CA CYS A 257 19.03 23.63 0.75
C CYS A 257 18.26 23.20 -0.50
N ILE A 258 17.23 22.38 -0.29
CA ILE A 258 16.33 21.95 -1.35
C ILE A 258 14.92 22.41 -0.97
N VAL A 259 14.24 23.09 -1.89
CA VAL A 259 12.89 23.62 -1.68
C VAL A 259 11.92 22.90 -2.61
N CYS A 260 10.85 22.34 -2.05
CA CYS A 260 9.78 21.70 -2.81
C CYS A 260 8.50 22.53 -2.78
N ASP A 261 7.91 22.75 -3.96
CA ASP A 261 6.66 23.50 -4.17
C ASP A 261 6.61 24.86 -3.44
N ASP A 262 7.79 25.50 -3.30
CA ASP A 262 8.04 26.72 -2.51
C ASP A 262 7.47 26.67 -1.07
N PHE A 263 7.24 25.47 -0.56
CA PHE A 263 6.53 25.25 0.69
C PHE A 263 7.37 24.49 1.71
N VAL A 264 8.02 23.40 1.31
CA VAL A 264 8.88 22.58 2.19
C VAL A 264 10.33 22.89 1.88
N GLN A 265 11.12 23.21 2.91
CA GLN A 265 12.56 23.39 2.78
C GLN A 265 13.30 22.31 3.56
N PHE A 266 14.26 21.67 2.89
CA PHE A 266 15.21 20.72 3.43
C PHE A 266 16.57 21.42 3.50
N LYS A 267 17.14 21.58 4.70
CA LYS A 267 18.45 22.19 4.89
C LYS A 267 19.45 21.16 5.40
N PHE A 268 20.57 21.03 4.72
CA PHE A 268 21.61 20.06 5.06
C PHE A 268 22.79 20.76 5.73
N VAL A 269 23.40 20.10 6.73
CA VAL A 269 24.60 20.62 7.38
C VAL A 269 25.87 20.26 6.60
N ARG A 270 25.86 19.10 5.95
CA ARG A 270 26.99 18.59 5.17
C ARG A 270 26.70 18.76 3.69
N ALA A 271 27.57 19.49 2.98
CA ALA A 271 27.46 19.67 1.53
C ALA A 271 27.45 18.32 0.78
N ALA A 272 28.26 17.36 1.21
CA ALA A 272 28.28 16.02 0.62
C ALA A 272 26.91 15.32 0.65
N ASP A 273 26.18 15.46 1.77
CA ASP A 273 24.86 14.86 1.93
C ASP A 273 23.81 15.57 1.05
N PHE A 274 23.91 16.89 0.92
CA PHE A 274 23.08 17.69 0.01
C PHE A 274 23.22 17.23 -1.45
N PHE A 275 24.46 17.19 -1.97
CA PHE A 275 24.71 16.76 -3.35
C PHE A 275 24.28 15.31 -3.57
N ALA A 276 24.57 14.42 -2.62
CA ALA A 276 24.16 13.02 -2.70
C ALA A 276 22.64 12.87 -2.76
N VAL A 277 21.88 13.59 -1.92
CA VAL A 277 20.41 13.51 -1.93
C VAL A 277 19.83 14.09 -3.23
N ALA A 278 20.34 15.23 -3.70
CA ALA A 278 19.89 15.86 -4.94
C ALA A 278 20.11 14.95 -6.16
N GLU A 279 21.33 14.41 -6.33
CA GLU A 279 21.69 13.52 -7.43
C GLU A 279 20.90 12.21 -7.42
N ASN A 280 20.72 11.59 -6.24
CA ASN A 280 19.95 10.36 -6.14
C ASN A 280 18.47 10.59 -6.45
N ALA A 281 17.88 11.69 -5.97
CA ALA A 281 16.51 12.06 -6.30
C ALA A 281 16.34 12.30 -7.81
N ALA A 282 17.26 13.05 -8.42
CA ALA A 282 17.28 13.32 -9.86
C ALA A 282 17.40 12.03 -10.69
N SER A 283 18.32 11.14 -10.32
CA SER A 283 18.52 9.84 -10.98
C SER A 283 17.27 8.96 -10.91
N ILE A 284 16.64 8.88 -9.73
CA ILE A 284 15.40 8.11 -9.54
C ILE A 284 14.27 8.69 -10.39
N ARG A 285 14.12 10.02 -10.44
CA ARG A 285 13.08 10.68 -11.26
C ARG A 285 13.27 10.40 -12.74
N ARG A 286 14.49 10.57 -13.27
CA ARG A 286 14.81 10.24 -14.68
C ARG A 286 14.46 8.80 -14.99
N ARG A 287 14.95 7.85 -14.19
CA ARG A 287 14.69 6.42 -14.39
C ARG A 287 13.20 6.08 -14.32
N LEU A 288 12.47 6.70 -13.41
CA LEU A 288 11.01 6.55 -13.31
C LEU A 288 10.32 7.08 -14.57
N ALA A 289 10.68 8.28 -15.04
CA ALA A 289 10.12 8.88 -16.26
C ALA A 289 10.42 8.03 -17.50
N THR A 290 11.67 7.61 -17.68
CA THR A 290 12.07 6.71 -18.78
C THR A 290 11.33 5.37 -18.72
N SER A 291 11.20 4.77 -17.52
CA SER A 291 10.50 3.50 -17.38
C SER A 291 9.01 3.64 -17.67
N LEU A 292 8.37 4.74 -17.25
CA LEU A 292 6.98 5.04 -17.57
C LEU A 292 6.78 5.27 -19.08
N ALA A 293 7.68 6.01 -19.74
CA ALA A 293 7.63 6.24 -21.18
C ALA A 293 7.73 4.91 -21.96
N ARG A 294 8.72 4.06 -21.64
CA ARG A 294 8.86 2.72 -22.24
C ARG A 294 7.63 1.85 -22.03
N ARG A 295 7.02 1.92 -20.85
CA ARG A 295 5.78 1.18 -20.53
C ARG A 295 4.59 1.66 -21.36
N LEU A 296 4.49 2.96 -21.62
CA LEU A 296 3.47 3.53 -22.50
C LEU A 296 3.68 3.14 -23.96
N GLU A 297 4.93 2.93 -24.38
CA GLU A 297 5.31 2.42 -25.71
C GLU A 297 5.09 0.90 -25.88
N GLY A 298 4.72 0.20 -24.80
CA GLY A 298 4.40 -1.22 -24.81
C GLY A 298 5.56 -2.16 -24.44
N ASP A 299 6.69 -1.63 -23.99
CA ASP A 299 7.75 -2.46 -23.42
C ASP A 299 7.34 -2.97 -22.03
N THR A 300 7.35 -4.30 -21.87
CA THR A 300 7.01 -4.96 -20.60
C THR A 300 8.22 -5.25 -19.72
N SER A 301 9.43 -4.80 -20.12
CA SER A 301 10.64 -4.95 -19.33
C SER A 301 10.52 -4.24 -17.97
N ALA A 302 10.79 -4.98 -16.89
CA ALA A 302 10.68 -4.46 -15.53
C ALA A 302 12.06 -4.12 -14.98
N ASP A 303 12.35 -2.83 -14.79
CA ASP A 303 13.53 -2.40 -14.04
C ASP A 303 13.30 -2.65 -12.53
N ARG A 304 13.68 -3.84 -12.05
CA ARG A 304 13.57 -4.19 -10.63
C ARG A 304 14.52 -3.37 -9.76
N SER A 305 15.63 -2.91 -10.32
CA SER A 305 16.62 -2.13 -9.58
C SER A 305 16.10 -0.74 -9.21
N LEU A 306 15.11 -0.21 -9.94
CA LEU A 306 14.46 1.07 -9.61
C LEU A 306 13.73 1.00 -8.26
N CYS A 307 13.02 -0.09 -7.99
CA CYS A 307 12.35 -0.29 -6.70
C CYS A 307 13.36 -0.35 -5.55
N THR A 308 14.50 -1.02 -5.76
CA THR A 308 15.59 -1.07 -4.78
C THR A 308 16.16 0.32 -4.54
N SER A 309 16.50 1.07 -5.60
CA SER A 309 17.02 2.45 -5.47
C SER A 309 16.05 3.38 -4.74
N ILE A 310 14.74 3.29 -5.00
CA ILE A 310 13.72 4.05 -4.28
C ILE A 310 13.73 3.69 -2.80
N VAL A 311 13.73 2.40 -2.45
CA VAL A 311 13.72 1.96 -1.06
C VAL A 311 15.00 2.37 -0.33
N CYS A 312 16.17 2.24 -0.97
CA CYS A 312 17.45 2.67 -0.41
C CYS A 312 17.48 4.19 -0.18
N PHE A 313 16.99 4.99 -1.13
CA PHE A 313 16.85 6.43 -0.96
C PHE A 313 15.92 6.80 0.20
N MET A 314 14.78 6.11 0.33
CA MET A 314 13.83 6.33 1.42
C MET A 314 14.35 5.89 2.80
N ARG A 315 15.36 5.00 2.83
CA ARG A 315 16.05 4.53 4.04
C ARG A 315 17.38 5.24 4.29
N SER A 316 17.69 6.28 3.52
CA SER A 316 18.93 7.02 3.67
C SER A 316 19.03 7.62 5.08
N ASN A 317 20.17 7.40 5.73
CA ASN A 317 20.43 7.91 7.07
C ASN A 317 21.13 9.27 7.00
N VAL A 318 20.46 10.24 6.36
CA VAL A 318 20.96 11.60 6.19
C VAL A 318 20.27 12.51 7.18
N GLU A 319 21.05 13.23 7.99
CA GLU A 319 20.51 14.23 8.90
C GLU A 319 20.29 15.56 8.18
N PHE A 320 19.06 16.07 8.22
CA PHE A 320 18.70 17.36 7.67
C PHE A 320 17.72 18.07 8.61
N ILE A 321 17.49 19.36 8.36
CA ILE A 321 16.48 20.16 9.03
C ILE A 321 15.32 20.35 8.05
N MET A 322 14.11 20.05 8.48
CA MET A 322 12.89 20.29 7.71
C MET A 322 12.13 21.50 8.26
N SER A 323 11.88 22.50 7.42
CA SER A 323 11.11 23.69 7.77
C SER A 323 10.03 24.00 6.73
N ARG A 324 9.02 24.79 7.15
CA ARG A 324 7.97 25.29 6.26
C ARG A 324 8.27 26.74 5.87
N ARG A 325 7.98 27.11 4.61
CA ARG A 325 7.89 28.51 4.19
C ARG A 325 6.49 29.06 4.46
N ALA A 326 6.41 30.27 5.02
CA ALA A 326 5.16 30.82 5.54
C ALA A 326 4.22 31.37 4.44
N CYS A 327 4.75 31.69 3.25
CA CYS A 327 4.02 32.23 2.11
C CYS A 327 4.58 31.65 0.80
N PRO A 328 4.16 30.44 0.40
CA PRO A 328 4.58 29.85 -0.86
C PRO A 328 4.00 30.65 -2.04
N ASP A 329 4.82 30.99 -3.03
CA ASP A 329 4.36 31.63 -4.26
C ASP A 329 3.41 30.68 -5.02
N PRO A 330 2.21 31.12 -5.46
CA PRO A 330 1.35 30.32 -6.31
C PRO A 330 1.95 29.98 -7.68
N ASN A 331 2.80 30.86 -8.24
CA ASN A 331 3.36 30.75 -9.58
C ASN A 331 4.79 30.18 -9.53
N ILE A 332 4.87 28.86 -9.38
CA ILE A 332 6.15 28.16 -9.26
C ILE A 332 6.54 27.56 -10.62
N GLU A 333 7.80 27.71 -10.99
CA GLU A 333 8.38 27.01 -12.12
C GLU A 333 8.36 25.50 -11.87
N ILE A 334 7.74 24.77 -12.80
CA ILE A 334 7.63 23.32 -12.72
C ILE A 334 8.92 22.70 -13.23
N GLY A 335 9.46 21.77 -12.45
CA GLY A 335 10.62 20.98 -12.80
C GLY A 335 11.56 20.76 -11.62
N PHE A 336 12.67 20.09 -11.88
CA PHE A 336 13.71 19.84 -10.89
C PHE A 336 14.93 20.64 -11.29
N VAL A 337 15.26 21.69 -10.54
CA VAL A 337 16.47 22.49 -10.74
C VAL A 337 17.60 21.83 -9.97
N MET A 338 18.63 21.39 -10.69
CA MET A 338 19.83 20.77 -10.14
C MET A 338 20.67 21.80 -9.36
N PRO A 339 21.58 21.36 -8.47
CA PRO A 339 22.50 22.28 -7.79
C PRO A 339 23.30 23.18 -8.74
N SER A 340 23.58 22.72 -9.96
CA SER A 340 24.24 23.50 -11.02
C SER A 340 23.40 24.65 -11.59
N GLY A 341 22.12 24.74 -11.22
CA GLY A 341 21.16 25.71 -11.78
C GLY A 341 20.49 25.26 -13.08
N GLU A 342 20.86 24.10 -13.62
CA GLU A 342 20.24 23.53 -14.82
C GLU A 342 18.91 22.82 -14.48
N LEU A 343 17.95 22.89 -15.40
CA LEU A 343 16.71 22.14 -15.28
C LEU A 343 16.94 20.68 -15.66
N LEU A 344 16.48 19.75 -14.83
CA LEU A 344 16.54 18.32 -15.09
C LEU A 344 15.68 17.96 -16.29
N HIS A 345 16.32 17.61 -17.41
CA HIS A 345 15.64 16.90 -18.49
C HIS A 345 15.39 15.44 -18.07
N GLU A 346 14.11 15.08 -17.92
CA GLU A 346 13.69 13.74 -17.48
C GLU A 346 13.72 12.68 -18.62
N LEU A 347 13.88 13.10 -19.89
CA LEU A 347 13.73 12.26 -21.09
C LEU A 347 14.93 12.28 -22.06
N GLU A 348 16.08 12.86 -21.71
CA GLU A 348 17.23 12.84 -22.63
C GLU A 348 17.89 11.45 -22.70
N ASP A 349 18.00 10.94 -23.93
CA ASP A 349 18.74 9.74 -24.35
C ASP A 349 20.25 9.97 -24.22
N GLY A 350 20.76 10.00 -22.98
CA GLY A 350 22.17 10.06 -22.66
C GLY A 350 22.62 8.80 -21.94
N THR A 351 23.18 7.86 -22.69
CA THR A 351 23.96 6.74 -22.16
C THR A 351 25.06 7.21 -21.20
N ASP A 352 25.31 6.40 -20.18
CA ASP A 352 26.37 6.50 -19.16
C ASP A 352 26.11 7.49 -18.01
N PHE A 353 25.33 7.03 -17.02
CA PHE A 353 25.48 7.56 -15.66
C PHE A 353 25.66 6.41 -14.67
N VAL A 354 26.85 6.35 -14.09
CA VAL A 354 27.20 5.44 -13.00
C VAL A 354 26.37 5.86 -11.79
N PRO A 355 25.62 4.94 -11.14
CA PRO A 355 25.01 5.25 -9.85
C PRO A 355 26.11 5.77 -8.93
N PHE A 356 26.01 7.01 -8.46
CA PHE A 356 26.92 7.49 -7.43
C PHE A 356 26.66 6.63 -6.20
N GLY A 357 27.54 5.65 -5.98
CA GLY A 357 27.39 4.58 -4.99
C GLY A 357 27.51 5.04 -3.54
N PHE A 358 27.15 6.28 -3.23
CA PHE A 358 27.24 6.86 -1.90
C PHE A 358 26.32 6.16 -0.88
N PHE A 359 25.25 5.52 -1.36
CA PHE A 359 24.36 4.68 -0.56
C PHE A 359 24.36 3.19 -0.97
N ASN A 360 25.18 2.80 -1.95
CA ASN A 360 25.30 1.40 -2.40
C ASN A 360 26.23 0.64 -1.46
N ASP A 361 25.71 0.23 -0.31
CA ASP A 361 26.26 -0.93 0.37
C ASP A 361 25.67 -2.17 -0.32
N SER A 362 26.49 -2.91 -1.08
CA SER A 362 26.03 -4.06 -1.87
C SER A 362 25.36 -5.14 -1.01
N ALA A 363 25.71 -5.19 0.28
CA ALA A 363 25.05 -6.03 1.30
C ALA A 363 23.64 -5.52 1.68
N GLN A 364 23.40 -4.22 1.62
CA GLN A 364 22.11 -3.61 1.90
C GLN A 364 21.17 -3.71 0.70
N ASP A 365 21.67 -3.58 -0.52
CA ASP A 365 20.90 -3.77 -1.75
C ASP A 365 20.42 -5.22 -1.92
N THR A 366 21.30 -6.19 -1.64
CA THR A 366 20.94 -7.62 -1.64
C THR A 366 19.86 -7.94 -0.61
N LYS A 367 19.95 -7.37 0.60
CA LYS A 367 18.93 -7.54 1.65
C LYS A 367 17.60 -6.87 1.29
N VAL A 368 17.62 -5.69 0.67
CA VAL A 368 16.42 -4.99 0.19
C VAL A 368 15.76 -5.77 -0.94
N GLU A 369 16.55 -6.31 -1.86
CA GLU A 369 16.07 -7.13 -2.95
C GLU A 369 15.48 -8.45 -2.44
N GLU A 370 16.13 -9.10 -1.46
CA GLU A 370 15.55 -10.23 -0.73
C GLU A 370 14.24 -9.85 -0.03
N ASP A 371 14.16 -8.69 0.63
CA ASP A 371 12.95 -8.23 1.31
C ASP A 371 11.79 -7.95 0.33
N LEU A 372 12.07 -7.37 -0.84
CA LEU A 372 11.10 -7.18 -1.91
C LEU A 372 10.66 -8.53 -2.50
N GLN A 373 11.57 -9.50 -2.60
CA GLN A 373 11.32 -10.84 -3.12
C GLN A 373 10.74 -11.83 -2.11
N ARG A 374 10.86 -11.62 -0.78
CA ARG A 374 10.26 -12.47 0.27
C ARG A 374 8.74 -12.54 0.19
N SER A 375 8.10 -11.50 -0.37
CA SER A 375 6.67 -11.51 -0.73
C SER A 375 6.32 -12.50 -1.87
N LYS A 376 7.31 -12.93 -2.66
CA LYS A 376 7.20 -13.94 -3.72
C LYS A 376 7.78 -15.31 -3.31
N ALA A 377 8.79 -15.37 -2.45
CA ALA A 377 9.62 -16.55 -2.25
C ALA A 377 9.15 -17.57 -1.20
N GLU A 378 8.21 -17.24 -0.31
CA GLU A 378 7.78 -18.19 0.75
C GLU A 378 6.98 -19.42 0.25
N SER A 379 6.79 -19.57 -1.07
CA SER A 379 6.28 -20.81 -1.67
C SER A 379 7.28 -21.54 -2.57
N ALA A 380 8.58 -21.18 -2.56
CA ALA A 380 9.59 -22.04 -3.18
C ALA A 380 9.80 -23.28 -2.28
N ASN A 381 8.98 -24.31 -2.53
CA ASN A 381 9.13 -25.70 -2.15
C ASN A 381 9.63 -25.97 -0.72
N LYS A 382 8.70 -26.03 0.24
CA LYS A 382 8.91 -26.98 1.36
C LYS A 382 8.73 -28.38 0.77
N SER A 383 9.80 -28.95 0.24
CA SER A 383 9.82 -30.36 -0.10
C SER A 383 9.61 -31.16 1.18
N ILE A 384 8.55 -31.94 1.23
CA ILE A 384 8.28 -32.85 2.32
C ILE A 384 9.23 -34.02 2.15
N GLU A 385 10.20 -34.12 3.06
CA GLU A 385 11.09 -35.27 3.14
C GLU A 385 10.34 -36.46 3.75
N TYR A 386 10.26 -37.55 3.00
CA TYR A 386 9.59 -38.79 3.37
C TYR A 386 10.55 -39.96 3.25
N PHE A 387 10.79 -40.65 4.37
CA PHE A 387 11.49 -41.93 4.37
C PHE A 387 10.54 -43.04 3.94
N CYS A 388 10.90 -43.77 2.88
CA CYS A 388 10.12 -44.92 2.43
C CYS A 388 10.79 -46.22 2.90
N ASP A 389 10.12 -46.99 3.76
CA ASP A 389 10.63 -48.26 4.28
C ASP A 389 10.86 -49.32 3.19
N HIS A 390 10.08 -49.29 2.10
CA HIS A 390 10.23 -50.18 0.95
C HIS A 390 11.43 -49.81 0.06
N CYS A 391 11.68 -48.51 -0.15
CA CYS A 391 12.83 -48.05 -0.95
C CYS A 391 14.10 -47.81 -0.14
N ARG A 392 14.03 -47.84 1.20
CA ARG A 392 15.12 -47.57 2.15
C ARG A 392 15.92 -46.29 1.82
N LYS A 393 15.24 -45.25 1.36
CA LYS A 393 15.85 -43.95 1.04
C LYS A 393 14.94 -42.79 1.42
N MET A 394 15.55 -41.66 1.73
CA MET A 394 14.88 -40.38 1.91
C MET A 394 14.49 -39.81 0.54
N LEU A 395 13.21 -39.45 0.39
CA LEU A 395 12.66 -38.90 -0.84
C LEU A 395 12.02 -37.54 -0.55
N SER A 396 12.28 -36.56 -1.40
CA SER A 396 11.67 -35.24 -1.32
C SER A 396 10.45 -35.16 -2.24
N PHE A 397 9.29 -34.81 -1.69
CA PHE A 397 8.04 -34.65 -2.43
C PHE A 397 7.49 -33.23 -2.32
N GLN A 398 6.86 -32.74 -3.39
CA GLN A 398 6.29 -31.38 -3.42
C GLN A 398 4.89 -31.31 -2.80
N SER A 399 4.21 -32.45 -2.63
CA SER A 399 2.87 -32.55 -2.05
C SER A 399 2.67 -33.87 -1.30
N ALA A 400 1.82 -33.85 -0.25
CA ALA A 400 1.42 -35.06 0.48
C ALA A 400 0.71 -36.09 -0.40
N ILE A 401 0.13 -35.66 -1.52
CA ILE A 401 -0.52 -36.55 -2.50
C ILE A 401 0.51 -37.40 -3.25
N ASP A 402 1.71 -36.87 -3.50
CA ASP A 402 2.77 -37.60 -4.21
C ASP A 402 3.39 -38.68 -3.31
N ILE A 403 3.46 -38.43 -1.99
CA ILE A 403 3.80 -39.45 -0.98
C ILE A 403 2.80 -40.60 -1.03
N LEU A 404 1.50 -40.31 -1.11
CA LEU A 404 0.45 -41.34 -1.19
C LEU A 404 0.50 -42.14 -2.50
N ARG A 405 0.82 -41.50 -3.64
CA ARG A 405 1.07 -42.23 -4.90
C ARG A 405 2.28 -43.14 -4.80
N HIS A 406 3.37 -42.64 -4.21
CA HIS A 406 4.57 -43.44 -3.99
C HIS A 406 4.31 -44.63 -3.04
N LYS A 407 3.51 -44.44 -1.99
CA LYS A 407 3.07 -45.55 -1.12
C LYS A 407 2.28 -46.61 -1.89
N ARG A 408 1.43 -46.20 -2.83
CA ARG A 408 0.61 -47.10 -3.66
C ARG A 408 1.37 -47.79 -4.80
N SER A 409 2.59 -47.37 -5.12
CA SER A 409 3.43 -48.04 -6.13
C SER A 409 4.19 -49.25 -5.58
N HIS A 410 4.14 -49.46 -4.27
CA HIS A 410 4.70 -50.66 -3.63
C HIS A 410 3.57 -51.70 -3.42
N PRO A 411 3.85 -53.00 -3.61
CA PRO A 411 2.87 -54.07 -3.51
C PRO A 411 2.35 -54.29 -2.08
#